data_AF-A0A2M8CNL8-F1
#
_entry.id   AF-A0A2M8CNL8-F1
#
_cell.length_a   1.000
_cell.length_b   1.000
_cell.length_c   1.000
_cell.angle_alpha   90.00
_cell.angle_beta   90.00
_cell.angle_gamma   90.00
#
_symmetry.space_group_name_H-M   'P 1'
#
loop_
_entity.id
_entity.type
_entity.pdbx_description
1 polymer ?
#
loop_
_entity_poly.entity_id
_entity_poly.type
_entity_poly.pdbx_seq_one_letter_code
_entity_poly.pdbx_strand_id
1 'polypeptide(L)'
;MRDEGIITIPRWTAAAVLLPLLILIGFFASPRDSGNRAMLLLPGVRDTLIYQQAAQQWVGRFHELDSSLNVVLGGAFGNDLYSKAESVNRILSAATNLAKEIDRQATPNAALPVRALLTATAAAYLDAARASLTWTTAGSAENQAAAQAALSNARARLQELESSTWLTNPKP
;
A
#
# COMPACT_ATOMS: atom_id res chain seq x y z
N MET A 1 -43.35 -27.51 -51.28
CA MET A 1 -42.14 -28.16 -50.75
C MET A 1 -41.13 -27.05 -50.50
N ARG A 2 -40.80 -26.78 -49.24
CA ARG A 2 -39.83 -25.75 -48.86
C ARG A 2 -38.47 -26.44 -48.76
N ASP A 3 -37.53 -26.05 -49.62
CA ASP A 3 -36.14 -26.48 -49.51
C ASP A 3 -35.53 -25.80 -48.29
N GLU A 4 -35.31 -26.59 -47.24
CA GLU A 4 -34.51 -26.17 -46.10
C GLU A 4 -33.04 -26.18 -46.53
N GLY A 5 -32.48 -24.99 -46.74
CA GLY A 5 -31.06 -24.81 -46.99
C GLY A 5 -30.25 -25.22 -45.76
N ILE A 6 -29.84 -26.48 -45.70
CA ILE A 6 -28.89 -26.98 -44.70
C ILE A 6 -27.53 -26.35 -45.03
N ILE A 7 -27.18 -25.29 -44.32
CA ILE A 7 -25.86 -24.66 -44.39
C ILE A 7 -24.87 -25.62 -43.74
N THR A 8 -24.20 -26.45 -44.55
CA THR A 8 -23.08 -27.30 -44.10
C THR A 8 -21.85 -26.43 -43.88
N ILE A 9 -21.71 -25.90 -42.67
CA ILE A 9 -20.56 -25.11 -42.25
C ILE A 9 -19.32 -26.01 -42.23
N PRO A 10 -18.33 -25.79 -43.12
CA PRO A 10 -17.19 -26.69 -43.23
C PRO A 10 -16.20 -26.42 -42.10
N ARG A 11 -15.66 -27.48 -41.47
CA ARG A 11 -14.90 -27.44 -40.20
C ARG A 11 -13.73 -26.44 -40.15
N TRP A 12 -13.19 -26.04 -41.30
CA TRP A 12 -12.14 -25.02 -41.41
C TRP A 12 -12.63 -23.58 -41.17
N THR A 13 -13.93 -23.29 -41.33
CA THR A 13 -14.51 -21.97 -41.01
C THR A 13 -14.54 -21.71 -39.50
N ALA A 14 -14.77 -22.74 -38.68
CA ALA A 14 -14.62 -22.62 -37.23
C ALA A 14 -13.19 -22.21 -36.86
N ALA A 15 -12.17 -22.83 -37.48
CA ALA A 15 -10.78 -22.43 -37.28
C ALA A 15 -10.52 -21.00 -37.78
N ALA A 16 -11.05 -20.61 -38.94
CA ALA A 16 -10.86 -19.27 -39.51
C ALA A 16 -11.48 -18.13 -38.67
N VAL A 17 -12.50 -18.42 -37.86
CA VAL A 17 -13.11 -17.46 -36.93
C VAL A 17 -12.45 -17.50 -35.54
N LEU A 18 -12.06 -18.69 -35.09
CA LEU A 18 -11.55 -18.89 -33.72
C LEU A 18 -10.08 -18.46 -33.58
N LEU A 19 -9.28 -18.59 -34.64
CA LEU A 19 -7.89 -18.11 -34.69
C LEU A 19 -7.76 -16.59 -34.52
N PRO A 20 -8.46 -15.75 -35.31
CA PRO A 20 -8.39 -14.30 -35.13
C PRO A 20 -8.97 -13.87 -33.79
N LEU A 21 -9.97 -14.57 -33.26
CA LEU A 21 -10.50 -14.31 -31.92
C LEU A 21 -9.45 -14.55 -30.83
N LEU A 22 -8.70 -15.66 -30.90
CA LEU A 22 -7.61 -15.96 -29.97
C LEU A 22 -6.43 -14.97 -30.12
N ILE A 23 -6.11 -14.55 -31.34
CA ILE A 23 -5.09 -13.53 -31.61
C ILE A 23 -5.51 -12.17 -31.04
N LEU A 24 -6.79 -11.79 -31.18
CA LEU A 24 -7.34 -10.56 -30.61
C LEU A 24 -7.31 -10.57 -29.08
N ILE A 25 -7.67 -11.69 -28.46
CA ILE A 25 -7.62 -11.84 -27.00
C ILE A 25 -6.17 -11.78 -26.52
N GLY A 26 -5.23 -12.43 -27.22
CA GLY A 26 -3.79 -12.33 -26.90
C GLY A 26 -3.22 -10.92 -27.11
N PHE A 27 -3.77 -10.15 -28.04
CA PHE A 27 -3.38 -8.76 -28.27
C PHE A 27 -3.88 -7.83 -27.15
N PHE A 28 -5.11 -8.03 -26.66
CA PHE A 28 -5.70 -7.22 -25.59
C PHE A 28 -5.25 -7.62 -24.18
N ALA A 29 -4.93 -8.89 -23.96
CA ALA A 29 -4.43 -9.39 -22.67
C ALA A 29 -2.93 -9.14 -22.44
N SER A 30 -2.20 -8.62 -23.45
CA SER A 30 -0.79 -8.25 -23.32
C SER A 30 -0.67 -6.76 -22.99
N PRO A 31 -0.29 -6.36 -21.76
CA PRO A 31 -0.05 -4.98 -21.44
C PRO A 31 1.19 -4.51 -22.21
N ARG A 32 0.98 -3.67 -23.22
CA ARG A 32 2.04 -3.08 -24.05
C ARG A 32 2.29 -1.66 -23.59
N ASP A 33 3.56 -1.36 -23.32
CA ASP A 33 4.02 0.00 -23.02
C ASP A 33 3.99 0.87 -24.30
N SER A 34 3.93 2.18 -24.09
CA SER A 34 3.91 3.31 -25.03
C SER A 34 4.98 3.27 -26.13
N GLY A 35 5.99 2.41 -26.03
CA GLY A 35 7.02 2.16 -27.06
C GLY A 35 6.84 0.92 -27.94
N ASN A 36 5.73 0.18 -27.83
CA ASN A 36 5.44 -1.05 -28.59
C ASN A 36 6.53 -2.15 -28.46
N ARG A 37 7.25 -2.20 -27.33
CA ARG A 37 8.21 -3.26 -27.01
C ARG A 37 7.65 -4.15 -25.91
N ALA A 38 7.83 -5.46 -26.06
CA ALA A 38 7.61 -6.41 -24.98
C ALA A 38 8.67 -6.13 -23.89
N MET A 39 8.24 -5.56 -22.77
CA MET A 39 9.13 -5.27 -21.65
C MET A 39 9.48 -6.60 -20.96
N LEU A 40 10.60 -7.19 -21.37
CA LEU A 40 11.26 -8.28 -20.65
C LEU A 40 11.79 -7.71 -19.33
N LEU A 41 10.91 -7.55 -18.36
CA LEU A 41 11.33 -7.30 -16.99
C LEU A 41 12.08 -8.53 -16.53
N LEU A 42 13.38 -8.41 -16.27
CA LEU A 42 14.07 -9.41 -15.48
C LEU A 42 13.29 -9.56 -14.15
N PRO A 43 13.14 -10.78 -13.61
CA PRO A 43 12.31 -11.03 -12.43
C PRO A 43 12.66 -10.06 -11.28
N GLY A 44 13.93 -9.74 -11.07
CA GLY A 44 14.36 -8.78 -10.05
C GLY A 44 13.89 -7.33 -10.23
N VAL A 45 13.69 -6.87 -11.49
CA VAL A 45 13.16 -5.52 -11.76
C VAL A 45 11.66 -5.49 -11.47
N ARG A 46 10.92 -6.52 -11.88
CA ARG A 46 9.50 -6.66 -11.58
C ARG A 46 9.24 -6.68 -10.07
N ASP A 47 10.00 -7.46 -9.32
CA ASP A 47 9.86 -7.56 -7.87
C ASP A 47 10.12 -6.22 -7.18
N THR A 48 11.06 -5.44 -7.71
CA THR A 48 11.36 -4.08 -7.23
C THR A 48 10.19 -3.13 -7.50
N LEU A 49 9.59 -3.15 -8.69
CA LEU A 49 8.43 -2.32 -9.03
C LEU A 49 7.21 -2.65 -8.16
N ILE A 50 6.94 -3.94 -7.94
CA ILE A 50 5.86 -4.38 -7.04
C ILE A 50 6.12 -3.88 -5.61
N TYR A 51 7.37 -3.99 -5.14
CA TYR A 51 7.74 -3.52 -3.82
C TYR A 51 7.65 -1.98 -3.71
N GLN A 52 7.97 -1.23 -4.77
CA GLN A 52 7.78 0.22 -4.83
C GLN A 52 6.31 0.62 -4.74
N GLN A 53 5.43 -0.06 -5.47
CA GLN A 53 3.99 0.19 -5.38
C GLN A 53 3.46 -0.09 -3.98
N ALA A 54 3.88 -1.20 -3.35
CA ALA A 54 3.54 -1.49 -1.96
C ALA A 54 4.06 -0.41 -1.01
N ALA A 55 5.30 0.03 -1.18
CA ALA A 55 5.90 1.09 -0.37
C ALA A 55 5.15 2.42 -0.47
N GLN A 56 4.73 2.82 -1.68
CA GLN A 56 3.90 4.02 -1.86
C GLN A 56 2.54 3.90 -1.15
N GLN A 57 1.91 2.72 -1.23
CA GLN A 57 0.67 2.47 -0.49
C GLN A 57 0.88 2.55 1.03
N TRP A 58 1.99 2.01 1.54
CA TRP A 58 2.33 2.10 2.96
C TRP A 58 2.60 3.53 3.42
N VAL A 59 3.26 4.35 2.59
CA VAL A 59 3.44 5.79 2.85
C VAL A 59 2.07 6.48 2.99
N GLY A 60 1.13 6.21 2.08
CA GLY A 60 -0.24 6.72 2.21
C GLY A 60 -0.90 6.33 3.53
N ARG A 61 -0.73 5.07 3.97
CA ARG A 61 -1.26 4.59 5.25
C ARG A 61 -0.57 5.21 6.48
N PHE A 62 0.68 5.63 6.37
CA PHE A 62 1.33 6.41 7.43
C PHE A 62 0.69 7.79 7.59
N HIS A 63 0.33 8.47 6.50
CA HIS A 63 -0.43 9.73 6.56
C HIS A 63 -1.82 9.55 7.16
N GLU A 64 -2.50 8.45 6.85
CA GLU A 64 -3.78 8.10 7.49
C GLU A 64 -3.63 7.89 9.01
N LEU A 65 -2.56 7.21 9.44
CA LEU A 65 -2.25 7.06 10.87
C LEU A 65 -1.91 8.40 11.52
N ASP A 66 -1.15 9.26 10.85
CA ASP A 66 -0.80 10.59 11.33
C ASP A 66 -2.02 11.45 11.58
N SER A 67 -2.88 11.57 10.57
CA SER A 67 -4.12 12.34 10.66
C SER A 67 -5.03 11.79 11.77
N SER A 68 -5.18 10.47 11.87
CA SER A 68 -6.00 9.83 12.91
C SER A 68 -5.46 10.11 14.32
N LEU A 69 -4.14 10.00 14.53
CA LEU A 69 -3.49 10.33 15.79
C LEU A 69 -3.62 11.81 16.12
N ASN A 70 -3.48 12.68 15.12
CA ASN A 70 -3.63 14.12 15.29
C ASN A 70 -5.06 14.50 15.73
N VAL A 71 -6.09 13.84 15.20
CA VAL A 71 -7.50 14.03 15.62
C VAL A 71 -7.69 13.61 17.09
N VAL A 72 -7.14 12.45 17.48
CA VAL A 72 -7.22 11.97 18.87
C VAL A 72 -6.52 12.91 19.84
N LEU A 73 -5.28 13.32 19.52
CA LEU A 73 -4.47 14.19 20.38
C LEU A 73 -4.94 15.65 20.36
N GLY A 74 -5.60 16.08 19.28
CA GLY A 74 -6.19 17.41 19.12
C GLY A 74 -7.49 17.65 19.89
N GLY A 75 -7.97 16.66 20.65
CA GLY A 75 -9.14 16.82 21.51
C GLY A 75 -10.49 16.81 20.80
N ALA A 76 -10.55 16.33 19.55
CA ALA A 76 -11.78 16.29 18.75
C ALA A 76 -12.93 15.50 19.39
N PHE A 77 -12.61 14.58 20.31
CA PHE A 77 -13.59 13.72 21.00
C PHE A 77 -14.24 14.38 22.22
N GLY A 78 -13.82 15.57 22.64
CA GLY A 78 -14.39 16.27 23.78
C GLY A 78 -14.46 15.39 25.03
N ASN A 79 -15.69 15.15 25.53
CA ASN A 79 -15.97 14.34 26.72
C ASN A 79 -16.35 12.88 26.41
N ASP A 80 -16.35 12.46 25.14
CA ASP A 80 -16.67 11.09 24.75
C ASP A 80 -15.44 10.18 24.86
N LEU A 81 -15.24 9.63 26.07
CA LEU A 81 -14.14 8.72 26.37
C LEU A 81 -14.25 7.39 25.60
N TYR A 82 -15.46 6.94 25.31
CA TYR A 82 -15.66 5.66 24.61
C TYR A 82 -15.21 5.76 23.16
N SER A 83 -15.71 6.76 22.43
CA SER A 83 -15.30 7.00 21.03
C SER A 83 -13.81 7.28 20.92
N LYS A 84 -13.23 7.97 21.93
CA LYS A 84 -11.78 8.20 22.02
C LYS A 84 -11.00 6.90 22.16
N ALA A 85 -11.39 6.02 23.09
CA ALA A 85 -10.73 4.73 23.29
C ALA A 85 -10.88 3.79 22.09
N GLU A 86 -12.06 3.77 21.46
CA GLU A 86 -12.33 3.00 20.26
C GLU A 86 -11.46 3.48 19.08
N SER A 87 -11.36 4.80 18.89
CA SER A 87 -10.49 5.40 17.87
C SER A 87 -9.03 4.99 18.07
N VAL A 88 -8.50 5.10 19.28
CA VAL A 88 -7.11 4.71 19.57
C VAL A 88 -6.86 3.23 19.36
N ASN A 89 -7.79 2.35 19.76
CA ASN A 89 -7.66 0.91 19.52
C ASN A 89 -7.67 0.57 18.02
N ARG A 90 -8.47 1.28 17.22
CA ARG A 90 -8.44 1.17 15.75
C ARG A 90 -7.08 1.59 15.20
N ILE A 91 -6.54 2.73 15.65
CA ILE A 91 -5.23 3.23 15.22
C ILE A 91 -4.12 2.23 15.59
N LEU A 92 -4.10 1.73 16.83
CA LEU A 92 -3.12 0.75 17.29
C LEU A 92 -3.17 -0.53 16.46
N SER A 93 -4.38 -1.01 16.15
CA SER A 93 -4.58 -2.18 15.29
C SER A 93 -4.08 -1.92 13.87
N ALA A 94 -4.39 -0.75 13.30
CA ALA A 94 -3.95 -0.35 11.97
C ALA A 94 -2.42 -0.23 11.89
N ALA A 95 -1.78 0.42 12.85
CA ALA A 95 -0.33 0.55 12.93
C ALA A 95 0.36 -0.81 13.09
N THR A 96 -0.17 -1.69 13.94
CA THR A 96 0.34 -3.05 14.13
C THR A 96 0.23 -3.88 12.85
N ASN A 97 -0.90 -3.79 12.14
CA ASN A 97 -1.11 -4.51 10.90
C ASN A 97 -0.17 -4.01 9.81
N LEU A 98 0.00 -2.69 9.69
CA LEU A 98 0.94 -2.10 8.74
C LEU A 98 2.39 -2.54 9.03
N ALA A 99 2.82 -2.52 10.29
CA ALA A 99 4.15 -2.99 10.68
C ALA A 99 4.37 -4.47 10.32
N LYS A 100 3.38 -5.34 10.58
CA LYS A 100 3.43 -6.76 10.20
C LYS A 100 3.47 -6.97 8.70
N GLU A 101 2.74 -6.18 7.94
CA GLU A 101 2.70 -6.25 6.48
C GLU A 101 4.06 -5.88 5.88
N ILE A 102 4.66 -4.78 6.34
CA ILE A 102 6.00 -4.34 5.93
C ILE A 102 7.05 -5.40 6.26
N ASP A 103 6.97 -6.01 7.45
CA ASP A 103 7.95 -7.02 7.90
C ASP A 103 7.86 -8.34 7.10
N ARG A 104 6.63 -8.74 6.73
CA ARG A 104 6.36 -9.97 5.99
C ARG A 104 6.62 -9.87 4.49
N GLN A 105 6.63 -8.65 3.93
CA GLN A 105 6.83 -8.48 2.50
C GLN A 105 8.26 -8.86 2.09
N ALA A 106 8.37 -9.78 1.12
CA ALA A 106 9.65 -10.13 0.53
C ALA A 106 10.33 -8.88 -0.04
N THR A 107 11.53 -8.59 0.44
CA THR A 107 12.27 -7.38 0.08
C THR A 107 13.32 -7.72 -0.97
N PRO A 108 13.24 -7.15 -2.19
CA PRO A 108 14.30 -7.32 -3.17
C PRO A 108 15.58 -6.62 -2.71
N ASN A 109 16.76 -7.12 -3.12
CA ASN A 109 18.05 -6.57 -2.67
C ASN A 109 18.18 -5.05 -2.91
N ALA A 110 17.62 -4.56 -4.02
CA ALA A 110 17.61 -3.14 -4.37
C ALA A 110 16.79 -2.26 -3.40
N ALA A 111 15.93 -2.86 -2.57
CA ALA A 111 15.05 -2.18 -1.63
C ALA A 111 15.45 -2.36 -0.15
N LEU A 112 16.58 -3.00 0.13
CA LEU A 112 17.06 -3.17 1.51
C LEU A 112 17.21 -1.84 2.28
N PRO A 113 17.75 -0.75 1.68
CA PRO A 113 17.88 0.53 2.39
C PRO A 113 16.53 1.14 2.76
N VAL A 114 15.54 1.09 1.86
CA VAL A 114 14.20 1.65 2.13
C VAL A 114 13.41 0.78 3.12
N ARG A 115 13.64 -0.54 3.14
CA ARG A 115 13.00 -1.43 4.11
C ARG A 115 13.31 -0.99 5.55
N ALA A 116 14.57 -0.63 5.83
CA ALA A 116 14.96 -0.16 7.15
C ALA A 116 14.25 1.15 7.54
N LEU A 117 14.06 2.07 6.59
CA LEU A 117 13.31 3.30 6.82
C LEU A 117 11.82 3.03 7.04
N LEU A 118 11.22 2.12 6.26
CA LEU A 118 9.82 1.72 6.40
C LEU A 118 9.56 1.05 7.76
N THR A 119 10.41 0.12 8.19
CA THR A 119 10.25 -0.56 9.47
C THR A 119 10.46 0.40 10.65
N ALA A 120 11.44 1.31 10.56
CA ALA A 120 11.63 2.35 11.57
C ALA A 120 10.43 3.30 11.67
N THR A 121 9.86 3.70 10.53
CA THR A 121 8.66 4.55 10.47
C THR A 121 7.45 3.83 11.06
N ALA A 122 7.26 2.56 10.71
CA ALA A 122 6.19 1.74 11.28
C ALA A 122 6.29 1.57 12.79
N ALA A 123 7.50 1.34 13.30
CA ALA A 123 7.75 1.27 14.74
C ALA A 123 7.42 2.61 15.42
N ALA A 124 7.83 3.74 14.84
CA ALA A 124 7.57 5.06 15.40
C ALA A 124 6.06 5.39 15.48
N TYR A 125 5.28 5.06 14.44
CA TYR A 125 3.82 5.23 14.48
C TYR A 125 3.14 4.28 15.47
N LEU A 126 3.65 3.06 15.62
CA LEU A 126 3.16 2.13 16.63
C LEU A 126 3.40 2.65 18.05
N ASP A 127 4.58 3.23 18.31
CA ASP A 127 4.91 3.83 19.60
C ASP A 127 4.07 5.09 19.87
N ALA A 128 3.80 5.91 18.86
CA ALA A 128 2.88 7.04 18.96
C ALA A 128 1.44 6.57 19.30
N ALA A 129 0.98 5.48 18.70
CA ALA A 129 -0.33 4.89 19.02
C ALA A 129 -0.39 4.36 20.46
N ARG A 130 0.66 3.69 20.93
CA ARG A 130 0.78 3.22 22.32
C ARG A 130 0.78 4.37 23.32
N ALA A 131 1.58 5.40 23.07
CA ALA A 131 1.62 6.58 23.93
C ALA A 131 0.28 7.31 23.97
N SER A 132 -0.42 7.39 22.83
CA SER A 132 -1.78 7.93 22.76
C SER A 132 -2.74 7.11 23.60
N LEU A 133 -2.67 5.77 23.54
CA LEU A 133 -3.47 4.89 24.40
C LEU A 133 -3.20 5.16 25.88
N THR A 134 -1.94 5.23 26.29
CA THR A 134 -1.56 5.56 27.67
C THR A 134 -2.14 6.90 28.12
N TRP A 135 -2.10 7.93 27.26
CA TRP A 135 -2.74 9.21 27.57
C TRP A 135 -4.27 9.11 27.69
N THR A 136 -4.92 8.29 26.85
CA THR A 136 -6.38 8.13 26.92
C THR A 136 -6.85 7.36 28.16
N THR A 137 -6.05 6.42 28.66
CA THR A 137 -6.37 5.64 29.86
C THR A 137 -5.92 6.34 31.15
N ALA A 138 -4.80 7.05 31.09
CA ALA A 138 -4.25 7.85 32.17
C ALA A 138 -4.03 9.29 31.69
N GLY A 139 -5.09 10.10 31.74
CA GLY A 139 -5.11 11.50 31.26
C GLY A 139 -4.29 12.45 32.12
N SER A 140 -2.97 12.43 31.97
CA SER A 140 -2.04 13.40 32.56
C SER A 140 -1.40 14.29 31.50
N ALA A 141 -0.98 15.50 31.89
CA ALA A 141 -0.26 16.41 31.00
C ALA A 141 1.07 15.81 30.52
N GLU A 142 1.74 15.03 31.36
CA GLU A 142 2.96 14.30 31.01
C GLU A 142 2.71 13.25 29.92
N ASN A 143 1.65 12.44 30.07
CA ASN A 143 1.30 11.43 29.07
C ASN A 143 0.86 12.07 27.75
N GLN A 144 0.20 13.23 27.81
CA GLN A 144 -0.16 13.99 26.62
C GLN A 144 1.08 14.49 25.88
N ALA A 145 2.05 15.05 26.61
CA ALA A 145 3.30 15.53 26.05
C ALA A 145 4.12 14.37 25.46
N ALA A 146 4.18 13.22 26.14
CA ALA A 146 4.83 12.02 25.64
C ALA A 146 4.20 11.51 24.34
N ALA A 147 2.86 11.49 24.24
CA ALA A 147 2.15 11.10 23.03
C ALA A 147 2.40 12.07 21.86
N GLN A 148 2.43 13.38 22.13
CA GLN A 148 2.76 14.39 21.12
C GLN A 148 4.23 14.27 20.65
N ALA A 149 5.17 14.03 21.56
CA ALA A 149 6.56 13.83 21.23
C ALA A 149 6.77 12.56 20.38
N ALA A 150 6.08 11.47 20.71
CA ALA A 150 6.10 10.24 19.93
C ALA A 150 5.53 10.45 18.52
N LEU A 151 4.42 11.18 18.37
CA LEU A 151 3.88 11.53 17.06
C LEU A 151 4.83 12.43 16.26
N SER A 152 5.47 13.40 16.90
CA SER A 152 6.48 14.25 16.24
C SER A 152 7.68 13.45 15.74
N ASN A 153 8.14 12.45 16.50
CA ASN A 153 9.19 11.55 16.06
C ASN A 153 8.74 10.71 14.86
N ALA A 154 7.52 10.15 14.91
CA ALA A 154 6.95 9.40 13.78
C ALA A 154 6.89 10.23 12.50
N ARG A 155 6.48 11.50 12.59
CA ARG A 155 6.49 12.46 11.47
C ARG A 155 7.88 12.70 10.91
N ALA A 156 8.88 12.87 11.77
CA ALA A 156 10.27 13.04 11.34
C ALA A 156 10.78 11.82 10.57
N ARG A 157 10.41 10.60 11.01
CA ARG A 157 10.74 9.35 10.29
C ARG A 157 10.01 9.23 8.97
N LEU A 158 8.74 9.62 8.90
CA LEU A 158 7.99 9.65 7.65
C LEU A 158 8.63 10.63 6.65
N GLN A 159 9.01 11.82 7.11
CA GLN A 159 9.67 12.80 6.26
C GLN A 159 11.04 12.29 5.76
N GLU A 160 11.82 11.63 6.61
CA GLU A 160 13.07 10.97 6.23
C GLU A 160 12.82 9.90 5.15
N LEU A 161 11.82 9.04 5.36
CA LEU A 161 11.41 8.02 4.40
C LEU A 161 11.02 8.64 3.05
N GLU A 162 10.19 9.67 3.04
CA GLU A 162 9.71 10.36 1.82
C GLU A 162 10.83 11.09 1.08
N SER A 163 11.80 11.63 1.82
CA SER A 163 12.99 12.25 1.23
C SER A 163 13.94 11.25 0.57
N SER A 164 13.74 9.95 0.80
CA SER A 164 14.59 8.92 0.21
C SER A 164 14.43 8.90 -1.31
N THR A 165 15.56 8.89 -2.01
CA THR A 165 15.61 8.91 -3.48
C THR A 165 14.88 7.72 -4.11
N TRP A 166 14.77 6.61 -3.37
CA TRP A 166 14.18 5.37 -3.83
C TRP A 166 12.66 5.47 -4.06
N LEU A 167 11.94 6.30 -3.30
CA LEU A 167 10.50 6.54 -3.52
C LEU A 167 10.24 7.57 -4.63
N THR A 168 11.22 8.44 -4.90
CA THR A 168 11.07 9.57 -5.83
C THR A 168 11.53 9.22 -7.26
N ASN A 169 12.39 8.22 -7.42
CA ASN A 169 12.98 7.89 -8.72
C ASN A 169 12.80 6.40 -9.05
N PRO A 170 11.81 6.02 -9.87
CA PRO A 170 11.69 4.67 -10.39
C PRO A 170 12.83 4.47 -11.38
N LYS A 171 14.00 4.02 -10.89
CA LYS A 171 15.12 3.71 -11.78
C LYS A 171 14.80 2.38 -12.48
N PRO A 172 14.64 2.37 -13.82
CA PRO A 172 14.48 1.14 -14.58
C PRO A 172 15.75 0.28 -14.56
#